data_AF-A0A562KJ56-F1
#
_entry.id   AF-A0A562KJ56-F1
#
_cell.length_a   1.000
_cell.length_b   1.000
_cell.length_c   1.000
_cell.angle_alpha   90.00
_cell.angle_beta   90.00
_cell.angle_gamma   90.00
#
_symmetry.space_group_name_H-M   'P 1'
#
loop_
_entity.id
_entity.type
_entity.pdbx_description
1 polymer ?
#
loop_
_entity_poly.entity_id
_entity_poly.type
_entity_poly.pdbx_seq_one_letter_code
_entity_poly.pdbx_strand_id
1 'polypeptide(L)'
;MTRNVKIKLGIVILIITIISWQLGFFNRFNYLTAKIDAWRDSARIVTTELLSHPCGVPCIGLKEKYGFHESYVGCTLNGPTIRGIDMYNNEIEKYLNSRNGMGWRKKYEAELDSLIKNNILE
;
A
#
# COMPACT_ATOMS: atom_id res chain seq x y z
N MET A 1 -29.65 16.98 27.01
CA MET A 1 -28.49 17.64 26.36
C MET A 1 -28.96 18.93 25.69
N THR A 2 -28.37 20.08 26.02
CA THR A 2 -28.82 21.39 25.53
C THR A 2 -28.41 21.62 24.07
N ARG A 3 -29.14 22.49 23.35
CA ARG A 3 -28.88 22.84 21.93
C ARG A 3 -27.41 23.23 21.70
N ASN A 4 -26.83 24.01 22.62
CA ASN A 4 -25.44 24.47 22.52
C ASN A 4 -24.44 23.32 22.63
N VAL A 5 -24.73 22.29 23.43
CA VAL A 5 -23.86 21.10 23.54
C VAL A 5 -23.92 20.27 22.26
N LYS A 6 -25.10 20.16 21.62
CA LYS A 6 -25.24 19.47 20.32
C LYS A 6 -24.45 20.15 19.20
N ILE A 7 -24.49 21.48 19.14
CA ILE A 7 -23.73 22.28 18.15
C ILE A 7 -22.22 22.09 18.36
N LYS A 8 -21.73 22.21 19.60
CA LYS A 8 -20.31 21.99 19.91
C LYS A 8 -19.85 20.58 19.53
N LEU A 9 -20.65 19.57 19.83
CA LEU A 9 -20.34 18.18 19.46
C LEU A 9 -20.27 18.01 17.94
N GLY A 10 -21.23 18.61 17.20
CA GLY A 10 -21.22 18.60 15.74
C GLY A 10 -19.96 19.22 15.13
N ILE A 11 -19.50 20.35 15.68
CA ILE A 11 -18.27 21.02 15.24
C ILE A 11 -17.05 20.13 15.48
N VAL A 12 -16.95 19.50 16.66
CA VAL A 12 -15.83 18.59 16.97
C VAL A 12 -15.81 17.40 16.01
N ILE A 13 -16.96 16.78 15.75
CA ILE A 13 -17.07 15.67 14.79
C ILE A 13 -16.66 16.10 13.38
N LEU A 14 -17.09 17.30 12.96
CA LEU A 14 -16.73 17.86 11.65
C LEU A 14 -15.22 18.04 11.51
N ILE A 15 -14.57 18.62 12.52
CA ILE A 15 -13.12 18.82 12.53
C ILE A 15 -12.38 17.48 12.45
N ILE A 16 -12.77 16.49 13.27
CA ILE A 16 -12.17 15.15 13.27
C ILE A 16 -12.31 14.50 11.89
N THR A 17 -13.48 14.64 11.26
CA THR A 17 -13.75 14.06 9.93
C THR A 17 -12.86 14.70 8.87
N ILE A 18 -12.71 16.03 8.89
CA ILE A 18 -11.83 16.75 7.95
C ILE A 18 -10.36 16.33 8.13
N ILE A 19 -9.88 16.25 9.38
CA ILE A 19 -8.51 15.81 9.68
C ILE A 19 -8.30 14.37 9.20
N SER A 20 -9.23 13.46 9.52
CA SER A 20 -9.16 12.05 9.11
C SER A 20 -9.13 11.91 7.60
N TRP A 21 -9.93 12.71 6.89
CA TRP A 21 -9.90 12.75 5.43
C TRP A 21 -8.56 13.25 4.90
N GLN A 22 -8.03 14.35 5.42
CA GLN A 22 -6.73 14.88 5.00
C GLN A 22 -5.59 13.88 5.24
N LEU A 23 -5.64 13.08 6.30
CA LEU A 23 -4.66 12.02 6.55
C LEU A 23 -4.85 10.76 5.69
N GLY A 24 -5.86 10.73 4.81
CA GLY A 24 -6.09 9.59 3.91
C GLY A 24 -6.75 8.40 4.58
N PHE A 25 -7.34 8.57 5.77
CA PHE A 25 -7.95 7.47 6.54
C PHE A 25 -9.12 6.78 5.80
N PHE A 26 -9.87 7.54 5.00
CA PHE A 26 -10.97 7.01 4.21
C PHE A 26 -10.52 6.37 2.88
N ASN A 27 -9.23 6.38 2.56
CA ASN A 27 -8.72 5.66 1.40
C ASN A 27 -8.71 4.15 1.67
N ARG A 28 -8.95 3.32 0.66
CA ARG A 28 -8.81 1.85 0.76
C ARG A 28 -7.41 1.47 1.26
N PHE A 29 -6.38 2.13 0.75
CA PHE A 29 -5.00 2.00 1.18
C PHE A 29 -4.75 3.07 2.24
N ASN A 30 -4.87 2.69 3.51
CA ASN A 30 -4.55 3.51 4.67
C ASN A 30 -3.83 2.66 5.73
N TYR A 31 -3.33 3.30 6.78
CA TYR A 31 -2.61 2.65 7.87
C TYR A 31 -3.33 1.42 8.48
N LEU A 32 -4.62 1.52 8.79
CA LEU A 32 -5.36 0.41 9.41
C LEU A 32 -5.53 -0.75 8.44
N THR A 33 -5.84 -0.45 7.17
CA THR A 33 -5.92 -1.51 6.15
C THR A 33 -4.58 -2.21 5.99
N ALA A 34 -3.46 -1.49 6.04
CA ALA A 34 -2.13 -2.12 5.95
C ALA A 34 -1.87 -3.09 7.11
N LYS A 35 -2.27 -2.73 8.34
CA LYS A 35 -2.18 -3.64 9.49
C LYS A 35 -3.03 -4.89 9.31
N ILE A 36 -4.26 -4.73 8.80
CA ILE A 36 -5.17 -5.86 8.54
C ILE A 36 -4.60 -6.77 7.44
N ASP A 37 -4.13 -6.19 6.34
CA ASP A 37 -3.58 -6.93 5.21
C ASP A 37 -2.29 -7.66 5.61
N ALA A 38 -1.40 -7.02 6.37
CA ALA A 38 -0.21 -7.66 6.93
C ALA A 38 -0.56 -8.81 7.89
N TRP A 39 -1.58 -8.64 8.74
CA TRP A 39 -2.04 -9.68 9.66
C TRP A 39 -2.65 -10.90 8.94
N ARG A 40 -3.23 -10.68 7.75
CA ARG A 40 -3.85 -11.73 6.92
C ARG A 40 -2.90 -12.34 5.88
N ASP A 41 -1.61 -12.01 5.93
CA ASP A 41 -0.62 -12.36 4.90
C ASP A 41 -1.06 -12.00 3.48
N SER A 42 -1.89 -10.95 3.35
CA SER A 42 -2.43 -10.46 2.08
C SER A 42 -1.85 -9.09 1.73
N ALA A 43 -0.57 -8.90 2.03
CA ALA A 43 0.14 -7.65 1.82
C ALA A 43 0.10 -7.20 0.36
N ARG A 44 -0.10 -5.91 0.13
CA ARG A 44 -0.03 -5.31 -1.21
C ARG A 44 1.00 -4.21 -1.24
N ILE A 45 1.76 -4.11 -2.32
CA ILE A 45 2.55 -2.91 -2.63
C ILE A 45 1.73 -2.11 -3.64
N VAL A 46 1.35 -0.90 -3.24
CA VAL A 46 0.54 -0.03 -4.07
C VAL A 46 1.47 0.82 -4.93
N THR A 47 1.31 0.75 -6.24
CA THR A 47 2.11 1.54 -7.18
C THR A 47 1.22 2.47 -8.00
N THR A 48 1.78 3.65 -8.29
CA THR A 48 1.19 4.64 -9.20
C THR A 48 1.70 4.48 -10.62
N GLU A 49 2.72 3.65 -10.81
CA GLU A 49 3.35 3.40 -12.11
C GLU A 49 2.70 2.19 -12.77
N LEU A 50 2.50 2.30 -14.09
CA LEU A 50 1.96 1.20 -14.85
C LEU A 50 2.96 0.04 -14.80
N LEU A 51 2.45 -1.11 -14.40
CA LEU A 51 3.20 -2.34 -14.26
C LEU A 51 3.59 -2.91 -15.63
N SER A 52 4.70 -2.44 -16.18
CA SER A 52 5.31 -3.00 -17.39
C SER A 52 6.30 -4.11 -17.01
N HIS A 53 5.79 -5.27 -16.57
CA HIS A 53 6.65 -6.43 -16.31
C HIS A 53 6.36 -7.53 -17.33
N PRO A 54 7.22 -7.70 -18.37
CA PRO A 54 6.97 -8.60 -19.50
C PRO A 54 7.12 -10.09 -19.16
N CYS A 55 7.45 -10.42 -17.92
CA CYS A 55 7.83 -11.76 -17.46
C CYS A 55 6.67 -12.64 -16.96
N GLY A 56 5.41 -12.22 -17.15
CA GLY A 56 4.23 -13.07 -16.97
C GLY A 56 4.12 -13.81 -15.62
N VAL A 57 3.74 -15.09 -15.66
CA VAL A 57 3.54 -15.97 -14.49
C VAL A 57 4.77 -16.05 -13.57
N PRO A 58 6.01 -16.21 -14.08
CA PRO A 58 7.22 -16.19 -13.24
C PRO A 58 7.30 -14.98 -12.29
N CYS A 59 6.93 -13.79 -12.75
CA CYS A 59 7.00 -12.58 -11.93
C CYS A 59 5.87 -12.49 -10.90
N ILE A 60 4.72 -13.11 -11.16
CA ILE A 60 3.67 -13.27 -10.15
C ILE A 60 4.17 -14.20 -9.05
N GLY A 61 4.74 -15.35 -9.42
CA GLY A 61 5.30 -16.32 -8.47
C GLY A 61 6.45 -15.75 -7.63
N LEU A 62 7.29 -14.86 -8.20
CA LEU A 62 8.32 -14.17 -7.43
C LEU A 62 7.71 -13.26 -6.36
N LYS A 63 6.68 -12.49 -6.68
CA LYS A 63 6.00 -11.61 -5.70
C LYS A 63 5.34 -12.42 -4.59
N GLU A 64 4.70 -13.54 -4.93
CA GLU A 64 4.13 -14.49 -3.96
C GLU A 64 5.20 -15.09 -3.05
N LYS A 65 6.37 -15.47 -3.59
CA LYS A 65 7.53 -15.94 -2.81
C LYS A 65 7.95 -14.90 -1.77
N TYR A 66 7.99 -13.62 -2.15
CA TYR A 66 8.30 -12.51 -1.24
C TYR A 66 7.12 -12.05 -0.40
N GLY A 67 5.93 -12.64 -0.59
CA GLY A 67 4.80 -12.45 0.31
C GLY A 67 3.94 -11.24 0.07
N PHE A 68 3.95 -10.69 -1.13
CA PHE A 68 3.11 -9.55 -1.47
C PHE A 68 2.49 -9.71 -2.85
N HIS A 69 1.42 -8.95 -3.07
CA HIS A 69 0.86 -8.69 -4.39
C HIS A 69 1.06 -7.22 -4.74
N GLU A 70 0.87 -6.85 -6.00
CA GLU A 70 0.84 -5.44 -6.38
C GLU A 70 -0.59 -4.97 -6.59
N SER A 71 -0.80 -3.68 -6.34
CA SER A 71 -2.04 -3.00 -6.67
C SER A 71 -1.72 -1.70 -7.39
N TYR A 72 -2.19 -1.59 -8.63
CA TYR A 72 -2.12 -0.35 -9.38
C TYR A 72 -3.33 0.54 -9.06
N VAL A 73 -3.10 1.82 -8.79
CA VAL A 73 -4.16 2.78 -8.43
C VAL A 73 -4.44 3.84 -9.49
N GLY A 74 -3.77 3.78 -10.64
CA GLY A 74 -3.94 4.76 -11.71
C GLY A 74 -3.17 6.06 -11.49
N CYS A 75 -3.20 6.93 -12.50
CA CYS A 75 -2.43 8.17 -12.52
C CYS A 75 -3.13 9.36 -11.83
N THR A 76 -4.46 9.33 -11.68
CA THR A 76 -5.22 10.47 -11.14
C THR A 76 -5.48 10.30 -9.65
N LEU A 77 -4.52 10.71 -8.83
CA LEU A 77 -4.58 10.63 -7.37
C LEU A 77 -4.66 12.02 -6.75
N ASN A 78 -5.49 12.16 -5.70
CA ASN A 78 -5.54 13.39 -4.90
C ASN A 78 -4.60 13.30 -3.68
N GLY A 79 -4.25 14.45 -3.09
CA GLY A 79 -3.33 14.52 -1.96
C GLY A 79 -3.68 13.58 -0.78
N PRO A 80 -4.94 13.53 -0.31
CA PRO A 80 -5.37 12.56 0.70
C PRO A 80 -5.11 11.09 0.32
N THR A 81 -5.34 10.74 -0.95
CA THR A 81 -5.11 9.39 -1.46
C THR A 81 -3.63 9.04 -1.44
N ILE A 82 -2.78 9.96 -1.91
CA ILE A 82 -1.32 9.76 -1.91
C ILE A 82 -0.83 9.52 -0.48
N ARG A 83 -1.24 10.36 0.48
CA ARG A 83 -0.84 10.18 1.89
C ARG A 83 -1.32 8.86 2.48
N GLY A 84 -2.55 8.44 2.15
CA GLY A 84 -3.06 7.13 2.56
C GLY A 84 -2.19 5.99 2.02
N ILE A 85 -1.86 6.04 0.72
CA ILE A 85 -1.00 5.06 0.05
C ILE A 85 0.39 5.03 0.67
N ASP A 86 1.00 6.18 0.93
CA ASP A 86 2.33 6.27 1.55
C ASP A 86 2.32 5.63 2.95
N MET A 87 1.31 5.94 3.76
CA MET A 87 1.14 5.33 5.08
C MET A 87 0.92 3.82 4.99
N TYR A 88 0.11 3.37 4.01
CA TYR A 88 -0.15 1.97 3.78
C TYR A 88 1.13 1.22 3.38
N ASN A 89 1.83 1.68 2.34
CA ASN A 89 3.05 1.08 1.84
C ASN A 89 4.16 1.05 2.91
N ASN A 90 4.29 2.10 3.73
CA ASN A 90 5.25 2.12 4.83
C ASN A 90 5.01 1.01 5.87
N GLU A 91 3.75 0.73 6.20
CA GLU A 91 3.43 -0.36 7.13
C GLU A 91 3.59 -1.74 6.50
N ILE A 92 3.25 -1.89 5.22
CA ILE A 92 3.52 -3.12 4.47
C ILE A 92 5.03 -3.38 4.38
N GLU A 93 5.85 -2.36 4.13
CA GLU A 93 7.30 -2.50 4.11
C GLU A 93 7.87 -2.97 5.45
N LYS A 94 7.36 -2.48 6.57
CA LYS A 94 7.76 -2.97 7.90
C LYS A 94 7.45 -4.45 8.06
N TYR A 95 6.25 -4.87 7.65
CA TYR A 95 5.86 -6.28 7.65
C TYR A 95 6.77 -7.13 6.76
N LEU A 96 7.03 -6.72 5.52
CA LEU A 96 7.88 -7.45 4.58
C LEU A 96 9.34 -7.51 5.04
N ASN A 97 9.86 -6.44 5.65
CA ASN A 97 11.17 -6.47 6.31
C ASN A 97 11.22 -7.46 7.47
N SER A 98 10.15 -7.55 8.27
CA SER A 98 10.06 -8.54 9.35
C SER A 98 9.98 -9.97 8.82
N ARG A 99 9.30 -10.19 7.70
CA ARG A 99 9.10 -11.51 7.08
C ARG A 99 10.35 -12.01 6.34
N ASN A 100 10.95 -11.16 5.51
CA ASN A 100 11.99 -11.53 4.56
C ASN A 100 13.41 -11.09 4.98
N GLY A 101 13.51 -10.33 6.06
CA GLY A 101 14.73 -9.70 6.52
C GLY A 101 15.00 -8.35 5.85
N MET A 102 15.86 -7.56 6.50
CA MET A 102 16.25 -6.25 5.99
C MET A 102 16.96 -6.37 4.63
N GLY A 103 16.60 -5.50 3.69
CA GLY A 103 17.16 -5.51 2.33
C GLY A 103 16.52 -6.53 1.39
N TRP A 104 15.40 -7.15 1.77
CA TRP A 104 14.64 -8.05 0.90
C TRP A 104 14.32 -7.44 -0.45
N ARG A 105 14.00 -6.13 -0.50
CA ARG A 105 13.64 -5.44 -1.75
C ARG A 105 14.76 -5.49 -2.78
N LYS A 106 16.02 -5.32 -2.36
CA LYS A 106 17.19 -5.45 -3.26
C LYS A 106 17.35 -6.88 -3.79
N LYS A 107 17.07 -7.88 -2.95
CA LYS A 107 17.12 -9.30 -3.38
C LYS A 107 16.00 -9.61 -4.38
N TYR A 108 14.80 -9.12 -4.09
CA TYR A 108 13.64 -9.22 -4.98
C TYR A 108 13.94 -8.57 -6.34
N GLU A 109 14.46 -7.33 -6.35
CA GLU A 109 14.84 -6.61 -7.58
C GLU A 109 15.90 -7.38 -8.38
N ALA A 110 16.94 -7.92 -7.74
CA ALA A 110 17.97 -8.70 -8.42
C ALA A 110 17.42 -10.02 -9.02
N GLU A 111 16.54 -10.73 -8.29
CA GLU A 111 15.88 -11.93 -8.82
C GLU A 111 14.94 -11.59 -9.98
N LEU A 112 14.22 -10.46 -9.87
CA LEU A 112 13.31 -9.97 -10.89
C LEU A 112 14.06 -9.61 -12.18
N ASP A 113 15.16 -8.87 -12.07
CA ASP A 113 16.01 -8.50 -13.20
C ASP A 113 16.57 -9.74 -13.91
N SER A 114 16.99 -10.75 -13.14
CA SER A 114 17.44 -12.02 -13.71
C SER A 114 16.32 -12.74 -14.48
N LEU A 115 15.09 -12.73 -13.95
CA LEU A 115 13.93 -13.36 -14.61
C LEU A 115 13.55 -12.63 -15.90
N ILE A 116 13.51 -11.29 -15.87
CA ILE A 116 13.21 -10.48 -17.04
C ILE A 116 14.25 -10.72 -18.13
N LYS A 117 15.54 -10.72 -17.78
CA LYS A 117 16.62 -10.97 -18.73
C LYS A 117 16.51 -12.35 -19.39
N ASN A 118 16.21 -13.39 -18.61
CA ASN A 118 16.08 -14.74 -19.16
C ASN A 118 14.85 -14.88 -20.07
N ASN A 119 13.72 -14.27 -19.71
CA ASN A 119 12.49 -14.32 -20.51
C ASN A 119 12.54 -13.47 -21.79
N ILE A 120 13.46 -12.49 -21.88
CA ILE A 120 13.74 -11.74 -23.11
C ILE A 120 14.67 -12.51 -24.05
N LEU A 121 15.44 -13.47 -23.51
CA LEU A 121 16.39 -14.29 -24.28
C LEU A 121 15.78 -15.60 -24.80
N GLU A 122 14.55 -15.94 -24.40
CA GLU A 122 13.71 -17.02 -24.98
C GLU A 122 12.89 -16.50 -26.16
#